data_AF-A0A9X2CUH7-F1
#
_entry.id   AF-A0A9X2CUH7-F1
#
_cell.length_a   1.000
_cell.length_b   1.000
_cell.length_c   1.000
_cell.angle_alpha   90.00
_cell.angle_beta   90.00
_cell.angle_gamma   90.00
#
_symmetry.space_group_name_H-M   'P 1'
#
loop_
_entity.id
_entity.type
_entity.pdbx_description
1 polymer ?
#
loop_
_entity_poly.entity_id
_entity_poly.type
_entity_poly.pdbx_seq_one_letter_code
_entity_poly.pdbx_strand_id
1 'polypeptide(L)'
;MWFFYWFHCFWWIVLLPTTPVIVIFLLWLGMQGIMVPNILVWAFISDVIDYGEWKTGVRQEGTTYSLYSFMRKLSQAIAGWGAAMGLALIGYVPNVAQSPETLFGFKVIMALLPAIACVICFIIFKYGYLLDDEKFRKISADLSA
;
A
#
# COMPACT_ATOMS: atom_id res chain seq x y z
N MET A 1 0.05 -8.12 -11.54
CA MET A 1 0.21 -7.24 -12.72
C MET A 1 0.36 -5.74 -12.34
N TRP A 2 -0.25 -5.28 -11.24
CA TRP A 2 -0.20 -3.91 -10.68
C TRP A 2 1.19 -3.42 -10.20
N PHE A 3 2.07 -4.32 -9.76
CA PHE A 3 3.42 -3.97 -9.29
C PHE A 3 4.28 -3.36 -10.39
N PHE A 4 4.09 -3.80 -11.65
CA PHE A 4 4.85 -3.32 -12.79
C PHE A 4 4.45 -1.91 -13.24
N TYR A 5 3.16 -1.55 -13.17
CA TYR A 5 2.71 -0.23 -13.63
C TYR A 5 3.13 0.90 -12.68
N TRP A 6 2.98 0.71 -11.37
CA TRP A 6 3.41 1.71 -10.39
C TRP A 6 4.94 1.86 -10.39
N PHE A 7 5.67 0.74 -10.42
CA PHE A 7 7.14 0.73 -10.42
C PHE A 7 7.73 1.26 -11.74
N HIS A 8 7.17 0.92 -12.92
CA HIS A 8 7.64 1.47 -14.20
C HIS A 8 7.35 2.96 -14.36
N CYS A 9 6.18 3.45 -13.96
CA CYS A 9 5.88 4.88 -14.02
C CYS A 9 6.78 5.68 -13.07
N PHE A 10 7.04 5.16 -11.86
CA PHE A 10 7.94 5.82 -10.90
C PHE A 10 9.40 5.80 -11.37
N TRP A 11 9.85 4.71 -12.02
CA TRP A 11 11.18 4.61 -12.61
C TRP A 11 11.38 5.55 -13.80
N TRP A 12 10.35 5.78 -14.62
CA TRP A 12 10.38 6.75 -15.72
C TRP A 12 10.37 8.22 -15.24
N ILE A 13 9.80 8.52 -14.06
CA ILE A 13 9.88 9.84 -13.42
C ILE A 13 11.33 10.16 -12.98
N VAL A 14 12.14 9.16 -12.64
CA VAL A 14 13.55 9.34 -12.26
C VAL A 14 14.46 9.60 -13.47
N LEU A 15 14.07 9.13 -14.67
CA LEU A 15 14.94 9.07 -15.85
C LEU A 15 14.60 10.08 -16.98
N LEU A 16 13.43 10.73 -17.00
CA LEU A 16 13.00 11.58 -18.13
C LEU A 16 13.13 13.11 -17.90
N PRO A 17 13.31 13.91 -18.97
CA PRO A 17 13.55 15.36 -18.89
C PRO A 17 12.31 16.16 -18.47
N THR A 18 12.58 17.31 -17.86
CA THR A 18 11.70 18.18 -17.08
C THR A 18 10.82 19.11 -17.93
N THR A 19 9.68 18.63 -18.42
CA THR A 19 8.55 19.51 -18.80
C THR A 19 7.36 19.23 -17.87
N PRO A 20 6.74 20.25 -17.24
CA PRO A 20 5.67 20.07 -16.26
C PRO A 20 4.51 19.19 -16.78
N VAL A 21 4.19 19.29 -18.07
CA VAL A 21 3.11 18.55 -18.72
C VAL A 21 3.37 17.03 -18.72
N ILE A 22 4.60 16.60 -19.01
CA ILE A 22 4.96 15.18 -19.03
C ILE A 22 4.92 14.60 -17.62
N VAL A 23 5.40 15.36 -16.62
CA VAL A 23 5.36 14.95 -15.21
C VAL A 23 3.91 14.79 -14.73
N ILE A 24 3.03 15.74 -15.02
CA ILE A 24 1.61 15.67 -14.63
C ILE A 24 0.92 14.47 -15.27
N PHE A 25 1.17 14.23 -16.56
CA PHE A 25 0.59 13.09 -17.28
C PHE A 25 1.07 11.74 -16.71
N LEU A 26 2.36 11.61 -16.40
CA LEU A 26 2.93 10.40 -15.78
C LEU A 26 2.41 10.18 -14.35
N LEU A 27 2.23 11.24 -13.56
CA LEU A 27 1.61 11.15 -12.24
C LEU A 27 0.16 10.65 -12.34
N TRP A 28 -0.59 11.14 -13.34
CA TRP A 28 -1.98 10.73 -13.55
C TRP A 28 -2.10 9.24 -13.89
N LEU A 29 -1.22 8.73 -14.77
CA LEU A 29 -1.12 7.29 -15.07
C LEU A 29 -0.68 6.47 -13.85
N GLY A 30 0.30 6.97 -13.08
CA GLY A 30 0.79 6.31 -11.87
C GLY A 30 -0.28 6.16 -10.78
N MET A 31 -1.16 7.14 -10.64
CA MET A 31 -2.26 7.13 -9.65
C MET A 31 -3.28 6.00 -9.90
N GLN A 32 -3.44 5.54 -11.14
CA GLN A 32 -4.36 4.44 -11.46
C GLN A 32 -3.94 3.12 -10.79
N GLY A 33 -2.63 2.91 -10.57
CA GLY A 33 -2.12 1.74 -9.86
C GLY A 33 -2.54 1.66 -8.40
N ILE A 34 -2.95 2.78 -7.79
CA ILE A 34 -3.35 2.87 -6.38
C ILE A 34 -4.84 2.53 -6.20
N MET A 35 -5.65 2.64 -7.26
CA MET A 35 -7.11 2.46 -7.18
C MET A 35 -7.50 1.01 -6.83
N VAL A 36 -6.84 0.03 -7.45
CA VAL A 36 -7.20 -1.39 -7.28
C VAL A 36 -6.98 -1.88 -5.84
N PRO A 37 -5.81 -1.67 -5.20
CA PRO A 37 -5.63 -2.02 -3.79
C PRO A 37 -6.60 -1.30 -2.86
N ASN A 38 -6.96 -0.05 -3.18
CA ASN A 38 -7.88 0.73 -2.35
C ASN A 38 -9.28 0.11 -2.28
N ILE A 39 -9.75 -0.45 -3.39
CA ILE A 39 -11.04 -1.15 -3.46
C ILE A 39 -10.94 -2.55 -2.83
N LEU A 40 -9.85 -3.28 -3.13
CA LEU A 40 -9.66 -4.65 -2.65
C LEU A 40 -9.60 -4.75 -1.12
N VAL A 41 -9.05 -3.75 -0.43
CA VAL A 41 -9.02 -3.73 1.04
C VAL A 41 -10.42 -3.84 1.64
N TRP A 42 -11.43 -3.20 1.03
CA TRP A 42 -12.80 -3.27 1.52
C TRP A 42 -13.44 -4.64 1.28
N ALA A 43 -13.14 -5.28 0.15
CA ALA A 43 -13.57 -6.65 -0.12
C ALA A 43 -13.00 -7.61 0.95
N PHE A 44 -11.69 -7.54 1.21
CA PHE A 44 -11.06 -8.40 2.22
C PHE A 44 -11.58 -8.17 3.64
N ILE A 45 -11.94 -6.94 4.00
CA ILE A 45 -12.55 -6.66 5.31
C ILE A 45 -13.90 -7.38 5.42
N SER A 46 -14.73 -7.35 4.37
CA SER A 46 -15.98 -8.09 4.33
C SER A 46 -15.76 -9.59 4.48
N ASP A 47 -14.80 -10.14 3.73
CA ASP A 47 -14.52 -11.59 3.76
C ASP A 47 -14.10 -12.07 5.16
N VAL A 48 -13.32 -11.25 5.88
CA VAL A 48 -12.89 -11.54 7.24
C VAL A 48 -14.04 -11.45 8.24
N ILE A 49 -14.99 -10.52 8.05
CA ILE A 49 -16.18 -10.41 8.88
C ILE A 49 -17.04 -11.68 8.74
N ASP A 50 -17.29 -12.12 7.51
CA ASP A 50 -18.10 -13.32 7.24
C ASP A 50 -17.39 -14.60 7.73
N TYR A 51 -16.08 -14.70 7.52
CA TYR A 51 -15.28 -15.79 8.09
C TYR A 51 -15.34 -15.81 9.64
N GLY A 52 -15.28 -14.63 10.26
CA GLY A 52 -15.38 -14.47 11.70
C GLY A 52 -16.73 -14.94 12.23
N GLU A 53 -17.83 -14.53 11.59
CA GLU A 53 -19.18 -14.94 11.93
C GLU A 53 -19.37 -16.46 11.79
N TRP A 54 -18.88 -17.07 10.70
CA TRP A 54 -18.94 -18.52 10.51
C TRP A 54 -18.19 -19.30 11.60
N LYS A 55 -17.08 -18.75 12.12
CA LYS A 55 -16.26 -19.38 13.17
C LYS A 55 -16.83 -19.20 14.58
N THR A 56 -17.42 -18.05 14.89
CA THR A 56 -17.83 -17.69 16.25
C THR A 56 -19.35 -17.73 16.46
N GLY A 57 -20.13 -17.78 15.38
CA GLY A 57 -21.59 -17.66 15.38
C GLY A 57 -22.09 -16.25 15.75
N VAL A 58 -21.21 -15.27 15.92
CA VAL A 58 -21.56 -13.90 16.30
C VAL A 58 -20.91 -12.93 15.33
N ARG A 59 -21.73 -12.08 14.72
CA ARG A 59 -21.26 -11.06 13.79
C ARG A 59 -20.57 -9.91 14.54
N GLN A 60 -19.25 -9.79 14.38
CA GLN A 60 -18.42 -8.80 15.09
C GLN A 60 -17.81 -7.75 14.15
N GLU A 61 -18.67 -6.99 13.45
CA GLU A 61 -18.24 -5.95 12.51
C GLU A 61 -17.48 -4.81 13.21
N GLY A 62 -17.99 -4.33 14.34
CA GLY A 62 -17.43 -3.19 15.06
C GLY A 62 -16.00 -3.44 15.57
N THR A 63 -15.73 -4.62 16.10
CA THR A 63 -14.38 -4.99 16.57
C THR A 63 -13.40 -5.12 15.40
N THR A 64 -13.83 -5.76 14.31
CA THR A 64 -12.99 -5.93 13.11
C THR A 64 -12.66 -4.58 12.48
N TYR A 65 -13.64 -3.69 12.35
CA TYR A 65 -13.45 -2.37 11.74
C TYR A 65 -12.62 -1.42 12.62
N SER A 66 -12.79 -1.49 13.94
CA SER A 66 -11.98 -0.70 14.88
C SER A 66 -10.51 -1.14 14.87
N LEU A 67 -10.24 -2.46 14.81
CA LEU A 67 -8.89 -2.99 14.65
C LEU A 67 -8.27 -2.56 13.31
N TYR A 68 -9.02 -2.66 12.21
CA TYR A 68 -8.58 -2.15 10.90
C TYR A 68 -8.20 -0.67 10.97
N SER A 69 -9.06 0.17 11.56
CA SER A 69 -8.82 1.61 11.68
C SER A 69 -7.59 1.92 12.55
N PHE A 70 -7.39 1.16 13.63
CA PHE A 70 -6.21 1.28 14.48
C PHE A 70 -4.94 0.88 13.73
N MET A 71 -4.94 -0.28 13.06
CA MET A 71 -3.82 -0.75 12.25
C MET A 71 -3.46 0.25 11.15
N ARG A 72 -4.46 0.85 10.50
CA ARG A 72 -4.23 1.89 9.49
C ARG A 72 -3.48 3.10 10.06
N LYS A 73 -3.87 3.58 11.23
CA LYS A 73 -3.17 4.70 11.91
C LYS A 73 -1.76 4.31 12.33
N LEU A 74 -1.57 3.09 12.82
CA LEU A 74 -0.26 2.56 13.17
C LEU A 74 0.66 2.49 11.94
N SER A 75 0.18 1.97 10.82
CA SER A 75 0.93 1.92 9.55
C SER A 75 1.29 3.32 9.06
N GLN A 76 0.39 4.30 9.18
CA GLN A 76 0.68 5.70 8.84
C GLN A 76 1.76 6.31 9.73
N ALA A 77 1.76 6.01 11.03
CA ALA A 77 2.79 6.46 11.95
C ALA A 77 4.17 5.86 11.60
N ILE A 78 4.22 4.54 11.32
CA ILE A 78 5.44 3.85 10.91
C ILE A 78 5.95 4.39 9.56
N ALA A 79 5.06 4.64 8.60
CA ALA A 79 5.42 5.23 7.31
C ALA A 79 6.00 6.64 7.46
N GLY A 80 5.39 7.48 8.31
CA GLY A 80 5.90 8.82 8.61
C GLY A 80 7.28 8.79 9.29
N TRP A 81 7.46 7.88 10.25
CA TRP A 81 8.74 7.66 10.90
C TRP A 81 9.83 7.19 9.91
N GLY A 82 9.52 6.22 9.06
CA GLY A 82 10.44 5.71 8.04
C GLY A 82 10.83 6.79 7.02
N ALA A 83 9.88 7.63 6.61
CA ALA A 83 10.17 8.78 5.75
C ALA A 83 11.11 9.78 6.44
N ALA A 84 10.85 10.12 7.70
CA ALA A 84 11.70 11.04 8.48
C ALA A 84 13.12 10.50 8.66
N MET A 85 13.27 9.21 8.96
CA MET A 85 14.58 8.55 9.01
C MET A 85 15.31 8.58 7.67
N GLY A 86 14.60 8.31 6.58
CA GLY A 86 15.16 8.38 5.24
C GLY A 86 15.77 9.75 4.95
N LEU A 87 15.07 10.83 5.29
CA LEU A 87 15.56 12.20 5.14
C LEU A 87 16.83 12.47 5.96
N ALA A 88 16.87 11.98 7.19
CA ALA A 88 18.05 12.09 8.04
C ALA A 88 19.26 11.36 7.44
N LEU A 89 19.06 10.18 6.84
CA LEU A 89 20.13 9.37 6.24
C LEU A 89 20.74 10.00 4.98
N ILE A 90 19.96 10.75 4.19
CA ILE A 90 20.47 11.43 2.98
C ILE A 90 21.05 12.83 3.26
N GLY A 91 21.13 13.21 4.53
CA GLY A 91 21.68 14.51 4.94
C GLY A 91 20.81 15.70 4.52
N TYR A 92 19.48 15.53 4.49
CA TYR A 92 18.56 16.61 4.15
C TYR A 92 18.66 17.75 5.17
N VAL A 93 18.86 18.98 4.68
CA VAL A 93 18.89 20.20 5.50
C VAL A 93 17.73 21.10 5.11
N PRO A 94 16.81 21.47 6.02
CA PRO A 94 15.67 22.30 5.66
C PRO A 94 16.09 23.74 5.29
N ASN A 95 15.30 24.39 4.43
CA ASN A 95 15.41 25.82 4.07
C ASN A 95 16.73 26.24 3.38
N VAL A 96 17.47 25.30 2.79
CA VAL A 96 18.65 25.59 1.96
C VAL A 96 18.54 24.89 0.61
N ALA A 97 19.31 25.35 -0.38
CA ALA A 97 19.43 24.65 -1.64
C ALA A 97 20.09 23.28 -1.42
N GLN A 98 19.41 22.20 -1.83
CA GLN A 98 19.92 20.84 -1.64
C GLN A 98 20.98 20.51 -2.69
N SER A 99 21.96 19.70 -2.31
CA SER A 99 22.96 19.21 -3.25
C SER A 99 22.33 18.24 -4.28
N PRO A 100 22.93 18.08 -5.47
CA PRO A 100 22.49 17.09 -6.45
C PRO A 100 22.38 15.66 -5.88
N GLU A 101 23.28 15.30 -4.95
CA GLU A 101 23.32 14.00 -4.29
C GLU A 101 22.11 13.81 -3.36
N THR A 102 21.78 14.83 -2.55
CA THR A 102 20.59 14.78 -1.68
C THR A 102 19.30 14.72 -2.48
N LEU A 103 19.22 15.45 -3.61
CA LEU A 103 18.06 15.39 -4.52
C LEU A 103 17.89 14.01 -5.15
N PHE A 104 18.99 13.36 -5.55
CA PHE A 104 18.95 11.99 -6.05
C PHE A 104 18.54 11.01 -4.94
N GLY A 105 19.12 11.14 -3.73
CA GLY A 105 18.75 10.35 -2.56
C GLY A 105 17.26 10.46 -2.22
N PHE A 106 16.68 11.65 -2.37
CA PHE A 106 15.24 11.89 -2.19
C PHE A 106 14.40 11.05 -3.15
N LYS A 107 14.74 11.08 -4.44
CA LYS A 107 14.06 10.28 -5.48
C LYS A 107 14.16 8.79 -5.18
N VAL A 108 15.33 8.33 -4.74
CA VAL A 108 15.57 6.92 -4.38
C VAL A 108 14.70 6.50 -3.19
N ILE A 109 14.67 7.28 -2.10
CA ILE A 109 13.86 6.92 -0.91
C ILE A 109 12.37 6.88 -1.24
N MET A 110 11.87 7.86 -2.01
CA MET A 110 10.47 7.89 -2.43
C MET A 110 10.07 6.67 -3.27
N ALA A 111 11.00 6.08 -4.01
CA ALA A 111 10.77 4.87 -4.81
C ALA A 111 10.97 3.58 -4.00
N LEU A 112 12.05 3.52 -3.21
CA LEU A 112 12.50 2.32 -2.52
C LEU A 112 11.60 1.97 -1.33
N LEU A 113 11.19 2.98 -0.55
CA LEU A 113 10.41 2.77 0.66
C LEU A 113 9.04 2.11 0.36
N PRO A 114 8.23 2.59 -0.60
CA PRO A 114 6.97 1.92 -0.90
C PRO A 114 7.19 0.62 -1.69
N ALA A 115 8.25 0.49 -2.47
CA ALA A 115 8.57 -0.77 -3.15
C ALA A 115 8.84 -1.91 -2.16
N ILE A 116 9.64 -1.67 -1.12
CA ILE A 116 9.87 -2.64 -0.04
C ILE A 116 8.56 -2.99 0.66
N ALA A 117 7.74 -1.99 0.98
CA ALA A 117 6.43 -2.22 1.62
C ALA A 117 5.52 -3.09 0.74
N CYS A 118 5.50 -2.88 -0.58
CA CYS A 118 4.74 -3.70 -1.51
C CYS A 118 5.26 -5.15 -1.59
N VAL A 119 6.58 -5.36 -1.57
CA VAL A 119 7.17 -6.70 -1.54
C VAL A 119 6.79 -7.44 -0.25
N ILE A 120 6.88 -6.76 0.89
CA ILE A 120 6.46 -7.32 2.19
C ILE A 120 4.98 -7.69 2.14
N CYS A 121 4.12 -6.79 1.64
CA CYS A 121 2.69 -7.04 1.47
C CYS A 121 2.44 -8.28 0.60
N PHE A 122 3.12 -8.39 -0.54
CA PHE A 122 2.99 -9.55 -1.43
C PHE A 122 3.37 -10.87 -0.74
N ILE A 123 4.46 -10.89 0.03
CA ILE A 123 4.89 -12.06 0.79
C ILE A 123 3.85 -12.45 1.85
N ILE A 124 3.33 -11.47 2.60
CA ILE A 124 2.31 -11.70 3.62
C ILE A 124 1.03 -12.26 3.00
N PHE A 125 0.55 -11.69 1.89
CA PHE A 125 -0.63 -12.20 1.21
C PHE A 125 -0.40 -13.61 0.65
N LYS A 126 0.75 -13.85 0.01
CA LYS A 126 1.05 -15.14 -0.62
C LYS A 126 1.10 -16.30 0.39
N TYR A 127 1.64 -16.08 1.59
CA TYR A 127 1.83 -17.15 2.58
C TYR A 127 0.87 -17.09 3.78
N GLY A 128 0.25 -15.94 4.04
CA GLY A 128 -0.60 -15.71 5.21
C GLY A 128 -2.10 -15.65 4.91
N TYR A 129 -2.51 -15.50 3.65
CA TYR A 129 -3.93 -15.48 3.30
C TYR A 129 -4.46 -16.92 3.15
N LEU A 130 -5.27 -17.33 4.12
CA LEU A 130 -5.79 -18.71 4.27
C LEU A 130 -7.19 -18.92 3.65
N LEU A 131 -7.78 -17.86 3.11
CA LEU A 131 -9.05 -17.92 2.39
C LEU A 131 -8.75 -18.12 0.91
N ASP A 132 -9.03 -19.33 0.43
CA ASP A 132 -9.12 -19.62 -1.00
C ASP A 132 -10.56 -19.37 -1.47
N ASP A 133 -10.74 -19.10 -2.77
CA ASP A 133 -12.04 -18.76 -3.37
C ASP A 133 -13.07 -19.87 -3.12
N GLU A 134 -12.66 -21.14 -3.13
CA GLU A 134 -13.53 -22.28 -2.81
C GLU A 134 -14.01 -22.26 -1.36
N LYS A 135 -13.11 -21.93 -0.43
CA LYS A 135 -13.41 -21.88 1.00
C LYS A 135 -14.35 -20.72 1.30
N PHE A 136 -14.14 -19.57 0.65
CA PHE A 136 -15.01 -18.42 0.77
C PHE A 136 -16.41 -18.70 0.24
N ARG A 137 -16.53 -19.34 -0.95
CA ARG A 137 -17.84 -19.76 -1.50
C ARG A 137 -18.59 -20.69 -0.56
N LYS A 138 -17.90 -21.62 0.10
CA LYS A 138 -18.52 -22.52 1.07
C LYS A 138 -19.07 -21.76 2.28
N ILE A 139 -18.28 -20.84 2.84
CA ILE A 139 -18.69 -20.02 3.99
C ILE A 139 -19.91 -19.17 3.65
N SER A 140 -19.92 -18.51 2.49
CA SER A 140 -21.06 -17.71 2.03
C SER A 140 -22.33 -18.55 1.86
N ALA A 141 -22.20 -19.79 1.36
CA ALA A 141 -23.33 -20.71 1.25
C ALA A 141 -23.84 -21.16 2.64
N ASP A 142 -22.96 -21.47 3.58
CA ASP A 142 -23.31 -21.89 4.95
C ASP A 142 -24.02 -20.77 5.73
N LEU A 143 -23.66 -19.50 5.50
CA LEU A 143 -24.27 -18.33 6.15
C LEU A 143 -25.63 -17.92 5.56
N SER A 144 -25.91 -18.34 4.32
CA SER A 144 -27.15 -18.00 3.60
C SER A 144 -28.28 -19.01 3.81
N ALA A 145 -27.98 -20.14 4.47
CA ALA A 145 -28.89 -21.26 4.73
C ALA A 145 -29.56 -21.14 6.11
#